data_AF-A0A1D6ME86-F1
#
_entry.id   AF-A0A1D6ME86-F1
#
_cell.length_a   1.000
_cell.length_b   1.000
_cell.length_c   1.000
_cell.angle_alpha   90.00
_cell.angle_beta   90.00
_cell.angle_gamma   90.00
#
_symmetry.space_group_name_H-M   'P 1'
#
loop_
_entity.id
_entity.type
_entity.pdbx_description
1 polymer ?
#
loop_
_entity_poly.entity_id
_entity_poly.type
_entity_poly.pdbx_seq_one_letter_code
_entity_poly.pdbx_strand_id
1 'polypeptide(L)'
;MTVFSKILFGSMHLKSYDWAKSLPAGSNDNALENSDGAGARLAKVNTDAVFDASSETVVLYPENGGNLHCFTALTPCAVLDVMGPPYNRAQGRDCAYYSESPYSCAGDAQYSWLKEVHSTFEMEGIKMEPNFIV
;
A
#
# COMPACT_ATOMS: atom_id res chain seq x y z
N MET A 1 -8.11 -3.97 -5.95
CA MET A 1 -8.97 -2.88 -6.48
C MET A 1 -8.13 -2.09 -7.49
N THR A 2 -8.71 -1.19 -8.28
CA THR A 2 -7.94 -0.16 -9.00
C THR A 2 -8.18 1.17 -8.31
N VAL A 3 -7.11 1.88 -7.96
CA VAL A 3 -7.19 3.16 -7.25
C VAL A 3 -6.31 4.18 -7.95
N PHE A 4 -6.88 5.36 -8.18
CA PHE A 4 -6.16 6.55 -8.65
C PHE A 4 -6.01 7.50 -7.48
N SER A 5 -4.78 7.90 -7.18
CA SER A 5 -4.43 8.75 -6.03
C SER A 5 -3.69 9.99 -6.51
N LYS A 6 -4.18 11.18 -6.12
CA LYS A 6 -3.54 12.46 -6.44
C LYS A 6 -3.37 13.29 -5.18
N ILE A 7 -2.15 13.74 -4.91
CA ILE A 7 -1.89 14.73 -3.86
C ILE A 7 -2.37 16.09 -4.36
N LEU A 8 -3.25 16.74 -3.59
CA LEU A 8 -3.82 18.04 -3.92
C LEU A 8 -2.99 19.19 -3.34
N PHE A 9 -2.45 19.00 -2.14
CA PHE A 9 -1.51 19.93 -1.49
C PHE A 9 -0.66 19.19 -0.44
N GLY A 10 0.44 19.83 -0.03
CA GLY A 10 1.38 19.28 0.95
C GLY A 10 2.32 18.25 0.34
N SER A 11 3.09 17.59 1.20
CA SER A 11 3.98 16.49 0.82
C SER A 11 3.78 15.25 1.69
N MET A 12 4.01 14.10 1.08
CA MET A 12 3.75 12.80 1.66
C MET A 12 4.78 11.80 1.16
N HIS A 13 5.29 10.98 2.05
CA HIS A 13 6.08 9.81 1.69
C HIS A 13 5.14 8.65 1.36
N LEU A 14 5.28 8.10 0.17
CA LEU A 14 4.58 6.91 -0.31
C LEU A 14 5.58 5.76 -0.36
N LYS A 15 5.33 4.74 0.47
CA LYS A 15 5.98 3.45 0.37
C LYS A 15 4.97 2.40 -0.08
N SER A 16 5.25 1.70 -1.18
CA SER A 16 4.33 0.72 -1.76
C SER A 16 5.01 -0.56 -2.22
N TYR A 17 4.22 -1.63 -2.31
CA TYR A 17 4.67 -2.97 -2.62
C TYR A 17 3.64 -3.73 -3.46
N ASP A 18 4.14 -4.70 -4.21
CA ASP A 18 3.35 -5.78 -4.78
C ASP A 18 3.83 -7.12 -4.21
N TRP A 19 2.93 -8.09 -4.08
CA TRP A 19 3.32 -9.43 -3.63
C TRP A 19 4.37 -10.03 -4.57
N ALA A 20 5.44 -10.59 -4.00
CA ALA A 20 6.47 -11.22 -4.79
C ALA A 20 5.90 -12.45 -5.53
N LYS A 21 6.19 -12.55 -6.83
CA LYS A 21 5.78 -13.69 -7.68
C LYS A 21 6.85 -14.78 -7.73
N SER A 22 8.07 -14.44 -7.35
CA SER A 22 9.24 -15.32 -7.31
C SER A 22 10.20 -14.85 -6.23
N LEU A 23 11.04 -15.75 -5.75
CA LEU A 23 12.10 -15.42 -4.81
C LEU A 23 13.17 -14.55 -5.47
N PRO A 24 13.86 -13.69 -4.70
CA PRO A 24 15.04 -12.98 -5.17
C PRO A 24 16.13 -13.95 -5.65
N ALA A 25 16.90 -13.54 -6.66
CA ALA A 25 18.01 -14.35 -7.15
C ALA A 25 19.06 -14.52 -6.03
N GLY A 26 19.43 -15.76 -5.73
CA GLY A 26 20.38 -16.06 -4.63
C GLY A 26 19.75 -16.11 -3.24
N SER A 27 18.42 -16.06 -3.14
CA SER A 27 17.71 -16.35 -1.89
C SER A 27 17.97 -17.78 -1.42
N ASN A 28 18.24 -17.94 -0.12
CA ASN A 28 18.32 -19.24 0.55
C ASN A 28 16.95 -19.70 1.08
N ASP A 29 15.90 -18.88 0.92
CA ASP A 29 14.56 -19.24 1.32
C ASP A 29 13.94 -20.18 0.29
N ASN A 30 13.05 -21.05 0.77
CA ASN A 30 12.39 -22.05 -0.07
C ASN A 30 10.92 -21.70 -0.36
N ALA A 31 10.44 -20.56 0.15
CA ALA A 31 9.04 -20.16 0.05
C ALA A 31 8.85 -18.63 0.08
N LEU A 32 7.78 -18.17 -0.56
CA LEU A 32 7.33 -16.76 -0.54
C LEU A 32 6.58 -16.39 0.74
N GLU A 33 6.38 -17.37 1.63
CA GLU A 33 5.71 -17.23 2.91
C GLU A 33 6.59 -17.90 3.97
N ASN A 34 6.74 -17.25 5.13
CA ASN A 34 7.54 -17.81 6.21
C ASN A 34 6.81 -18.98 6.88
N SER A 35 7.51 -20.11 6.97
CA SER A 35 7.04 -21.35 7.61
C SER A 35 6.90 -21.26 9.13
N ASP A 36 7.44 -20.20 9.75
CA ASP A 36 7.56 -20.04 11.21
C ASP A 36 6.22 -19.75 11.93
N GLY A 37 5.08 -20.06 11.29
CA GLY A 37 3.73 -19.81 11.82
C GLY A 37 3.35 -18.33 11.94
N ALA A 38 4.25 -17.41 11.56
CA ALA A 38 4.04 -15.99 11.67
C ALA A 38 3.16 -15.39 10.55
N GLY A 39 2.90 -16.15 9.47
CA GLY A 39 2.02 -15.74 8.37
C GLY A 39 2.54 -14.54 7.56
N ALA A 40 3.84 -14.26 7.61
CA ALA A 40 4.44 -13.19 6.83
C ALA A 40 4.67 -13.63 5.38
N ARG A 41 4.35 -12.77 4.43
CA ARG A 41 4.48 -13.01 2.99
C ARG A 41 5.45 -12.00 2.37
N LEU A 42 6.25 -12.47 1.41
CA LEU A 42 7.26 -11.67 0.75
C LEU A 42 6.60 -10.69 -0.24
N ALA A 43 7.01 -9.43 -0.16
CA ALA A 43 6.57 -8.37 -1.06
C ALA A 43 7.77 -7.63 -1.64
N LYS A 44 7.60 -7.13 -2.86
CA LYS A 44 8.59 -6.37 -3.60
C LYS A 44 8.24 -4.89 -3.54
N VAL A 45 9.19 -4.04 -3.16
CA VAL A 45 9.05 -2.58 -3.16
C VAL A 45 8.78 -2.11 -4.59
N ASN A 46 7.68 -1.37 -4.75
CA ASN A 46 7.28 -0.71 -5.99
C ASN A 46 7.58 0.79 -5.96
N THR A 47 7.38 1.45 -4.82
CA THR A 47 7.67 2.88 -4.65
C THR A 47 8.18 3.12 -3.25
N ASP A 48 9.20 3.97 -3.12
CA ASP A 48 9.71 4.49 -1.85
C ASP A 48 10.20 5.91 -2.11
N ALA A 49 9.27 6.87 -2.12
CA ALA A 49 9.56 8.24 -2.55
C ALA A 49 8.60 9.26 -1.93
N VAL A 50 9.00 10.53 -1.98
CA VAL A 50 8.17 11.66 -1.55
C VAL A 50 7.41 12.22 -2.75
N PHE A 51 6.12 12.42 -2.57
CA PHE A 51 5.20 13.01 -3.54
C PHE A 51 4.64 14.32 -2.98
N ASP A 52 4.30 15.23 -3.89
CA ASP A 52 3.64 16.49 -3.61
C ASP A 52 2.56 16.82 -4.66
N ALA A 53 1.97 18.01 -4.58
CA ALA A 53 0.91 18.43 -5.50
C ALA A 53 1.35 18.49 -6.99
N SER A 54 2.65 18.67 -7.26
CA SER A 54 3.18 18.71 -8.62
C SER A 54 3.36 17.32 -9.23
N SER A 55 3.40 16.28 -8.39
CA SER A 55 3.60 14.89 -8.82
C SER A 55 2.40 14.38 -9.61
N GLU A 56 2.64 13.52 -10.61
CA GLU A 56 1.58 12.90 -11.40
C GLU A 56 0.63 12.04 -10.54
N THR A 57 -0.55 11.73 -11.07
CA THR A 57 -1.50 10.82 -10.41
C THR A 57 -0.89 9.42 -10.34
N VAL A 58 -0.90 8.81 -9.16
CA VAL A 58 -0.46 7.44 -8.93
C VAL A 58 -1.63 6.49 -9.18
N VAL A 59 -1.37 5.35 -9.82
CA VAL A 59 -2.39 4.33 -10.11
C VAL A 59 -1.90 2.97 -9.63
N LEU A 60 -2.73 2.29 -8.83
CA LEU A 60 -2.52 0.88 -8.46
C LEU A 60 -3.59 -0.02 -9.07
N TYR A 61 -3.23 -1.28 -9.26
CA TYR A 61 -4.06 -2.36 -9.79
C TYR A 61 -4.09 -3.53 -8.81
N PRO A 62 -5.01 -4.50 -8.95
CA PRO A 62 -5.16 -5.59 -7.98
C PRO A 62 -3.88 -6.39 -7.65
N GLU A 63 -2.95 -6.52 -8.60
CA GLU A 63 -1.70 -7.29 -8.44
C GLU A 63 -0.47 -6.57 -9.03
N ASN A 64 -0.54 -5.24 -9.19
CA ASN A 64 0.55 -4.45 -9.77
C ASN A 64 0.42 -2.96 -9.42
N GLY A 65 1.54 -2.24 -9.42
CA GLY A 65 1.57 -0.79 -9.23
C GLY A 65 1.54 -0.37 -7.75
N GLY A 66 1.94 -1.26 -6.84
CA GLY A 66 1.99 -0.97 -5.41
C GLY A 66 0.64 -1.14 -4.72
N ASN A 67 -0.04 -2.27 -4.93
CA ASN A 67 -1.37 -2.52 -4.34
C ASN A 67 -1.37 -2.46 -2.80
N LEU A 68 -0.22 -2.73 -2.17
CA LEU A 68 0.00 -2.57 -0.74
C LEU A 68 0.75 -1.26 -0.54
N HIS A 69 0.22 -0.30 0.21
CA HIS A 69 0.92 0.99 0.37
C HIS A 69 0.67 1.63 1.73
N CYS A 70 1.62 2.48 2.11
CA CYS A 70 1.57 3.32 3.29
C CYS A 70 1.83 4.77 2.87
N PHE A 71 0.94 5.65 3.31
CA PHE A 71 1.08 7.09 3.17
C PHE A 71 1.51 7.69 4.51
N THR A 72 2.65 8.36 4.52
CA THR A 72 3.16 9.08 5.69
C THR A 72 3.21 10.57 5.36
N ALA A 73 2.30 11.35 5.94
CA ALA A 73 2.28 12.80 5.76
C ALA A 73 3.57 13.42 6.31
N LEU A 74 4.26 14.22 5.49
CA LEU A 74 5.44 15.01 5.91
C LEU A 74 5.06 16.44 6.29
N THR A 75 3.99 16.95 5.67
CA THR A 75 3.31 18.20 6.02
C THR A 75 1.81 17.93 6.11
N PRO A 76 0.98 18.89 6.60
CA PRO A 76 -0.44 18.86 6.31
C PRO A 76 -0.66 18.69 4.81
N CYS A 77 -1.47 17.70 4.42
CA CYS A 77 -1.65 17.30 3.04
C CYS A 77 -3.09 16.83 2.80
N ALA A 78 -3.52 16.85 1.54
CA ALA A 78 -4.76 16.21 1.12
C ALA A 78 -4.50 15.31 -0.08
N VAL A 79 -5.10 14.12 -0.06
CA VAL A 79 -5.05 13.13 -1.14
C VAL A 79 -6.47 12.90 -1.64
N LEU A 80 -6.65 12.92 -2.96
CA LEU A 80 -7.87 12.51 -3.62
C LEU A 80 -7.70 11.09 -4.14
N ASP A 81 -8.54 10.18 -3.64
CA ASP A 81 -8.61 8.80 -4.13
C ASP A 81 -9.90 8.54 -4.91
N VAL A 82 -9.77 7.93 -6.07
CA VAL A 82 -10.87 7.35 -6.85
C VAL A 82 -10.69 5.85 -6.89
N MET A 83 -11.61 5.11 -6.26
CA MET A 83 -11.50 3.66 -6.05
C MET A 83 -12.57 2.88 -6.81
N GLY A 84 -12.15 1.85 -7.55
CA GLY A 84 -13.02 0.98 -8.34
C GLY A 84 -12.65 -0.51 -8.23
N PRO A 85 -13.55 -1.40 -7.73
CA PRO A 85 -14.71 -1.09 -6.89
C PRO A 85 -14.28 -0.63 -5.49
N PRO A 86 -15.17 -0.03 -4.68
CA PRO A 86 -14.88 0.26 -3.28
C PRO A 86 -14.80 -1.03 -2.43
N TYR A 87 -14.25 -0.87 -1.22
CA TYR A 87 -14.28 -1.90 -0.18
C TYR A 87 -15.72 -2.35 0.11
N ASN A 88 -15.87 -3.64 0.36
CA ASN A 88 -17.14 -4.26 0.71
C ASN A 88 -16.87 -5.61 1.40
N ARG A 89 -16.99 -5.63 2.73
CA ARG A 89 -16.77 -6.83 3.55
C ARG A 89 -17.68 -7.99 3.18
N ALA A 90 -18.97 -7.71 2.88
CA ALA A 90 -19.93 -8.75 2.51
C ALA A 90 -19.59 -9.44 1.17
N GLN A 91 -18.79 -8.78 0.33
CA GLN A 91 -18.27 -9.33 -0.93
C GLN A 91 -16.79 -9.71 -0.84
N GLY A 92 -16.23 -9.86 0.37
CA GLY A 92 -14.84 -10.29 0.58
C GLY A 92 -13.77 -9.26 0.24
N ARG A 93 -14.14 -7.98 0.10
CA ARG A 93 -13.21 -6.86 -0.15
C ARG A 93 -13.03 -6.03 1.12
N ASP A 94 -12.57 -6.66 2.19
CA ASP A 94 -12.22 -5.96 3.42
C ASP A 94 -10.82 -5.31 3.28
N CYS A 95 -10.54 -4.30 4.10
CA CYS A 95 -9.22 -3.66 4.12
C CYS A 95 -8.31 -4.40 5.12
N ALA A 96 -7.18 -4.93 4.65
CA ALA A 96 -6.19 -5.61 5.49
C ALA A 96 -4.97 -4.69 5.70
N TYR A 97 -4.38 -4.77 6.88
CA TYR A 97 -3.24 -3.94 7.30
C TYR A 97 -2.02 -4.81 7.55
N TYR A 98 -0.84 -4.29 7.24
CA TYR A 98 0.39 -5.07 7.29
C TYR A 98 1.51 -4.33 8.02
N SER A 99 2.27 -5.05 8.84
CA SER A 99 3.55 -4.60 9.39
C SER A 99 4.71 -5.09 8.51
N GLU A 100 5.69 -4.23 8.28
CA GLU A 100 6.90 -4.53 7.51
C GLU A 100 8.04 -5.02 8.42
N SER A 101 8.76 -6.05 7.98
CA SER A 101 10.11 -6.36 8.47
C SER A 101 11.11 -6.54 7.32
N PRO A 102 12.40 -6.15 7.51
CA PRO A 102 13.40 -6.22 6.46
C PRO A 102 13.64 -7.64 5.95
N TYR A 103 13.89 -7.77 4.64
CA TYR A 103 14.40 -9.01 4.04
C TYR A 103 15.92 -9.06 4.15
N SER A 104 16.46 -9.97 4.97
CA SER A 104 17.89 -9.99 5.35
C SER A 104 18.85 -10.62 4.33
N CYS A 105 18.45 -10.85 3.07
CA CYS A 105 19.34 -11.42 2.07
C CYS A 105 20.20 -10.33 1.40
N ALA A 106 21.52 -10.56 1.36
CA ALA A 106 22.53 -9.58 0.98
C ALA A 106 22.34 -9.02 -0.44
N GLY A 107 21.93 -7.75 -0.52
CA GLY A 107 22.05 -6.93 -1.73
C GLY A 107 20.75 -6.38 -2.30
N ASP A 108 19.59 -6.89 -1.88
CA ASP A 108 18.32 -6.54 -2.52
C ASP A 108 17.40 -5.79 -1.54
N ALA A 109 17.65 -4.48 -1.38
CA ALA A 109 16.77 -3.54 -0.64
C ALA A 109 15.36 -3.41 -1.26
N GLN A 110 15.03 -4.26 -2.23
CA GLN A 110 13.81 -4.28 -3.00
C GLN A 110 12.74 -5.22 -2.41
N TYR A 111 13.01 -5.95 -1.33
CA TYR A 111 12.05 -6.88 -0.74
C TYR A 111 11.87 -6.68 0.76
N SER A 112 10.64 -6.95 1.22
CA SER A 112 10.28 -6.93 2.64
C SER A 112 9.28 -8.04 2.95
N TRP A 113 9.31 -8.52 4.20
CA TRP A 113 8.29 -9.40 4.73
C TRP A 113 7.12 -8.56 5.24
N LEU A 114 5.91 -8.85 4.76
CA LEU A 114 4.69 -8.19 5.24
C LEU A 114 3.84 -9.20 6.00
N LYS A 115 3.49 -8.84 7.23
CA LYS A 115 2.64 -9.66 8.10
C LYS A 115 1.34 -8.92 8.38
N GLU A 116 0.22 -9.61 8.23
CA GLU A 116 -1.10 -9.03 8.54
C GLU A 116 -1.20 -8.72 10.04
N VAL A 117 -1.70 -7.53 10.35
CA VAL A 117 -1.89 -7.01 11.71
C VAL A 117 -3.24 -6.35 11.85
N HIS A 118 -3.71 -6.18 13.08
CA HIS A 118 -4.92 -5.40 13.32
C HIS A 118 -4.66 -3.91 13.07
N SER A 119 -5.64 -3.22 12.48
CA SER A 119 -5.55 -1.77 12.32
C SER A 119 -5.61 -1.09 13.68
N THR A 120 -4.70 -0.17 13.94
CA THR A 120 -4.77 0.77 15.07
C THR A 120 -5.13 2.19 14.61
N PHE A 121 -5.50 2.36 13.34
CA PHE A 121 -5.75 3.64 12.72
C PHE A 121 -7.23 4.03 12.82
N GLU A 122 -7.48 5.26 13.28
CA GLU A 122 -8.81 5.84 13.36
C GLU A 122 -8.97 6.96 12.32
N MET A 123 -10.09 6.95 11.59
CA MET A 123 -10.45 7.99 10.64
C MET A 123 -11.71 8.70 11.10
N GLU A 124 -11.64 10.02 11.24
CA GLU A 124 -12.82 10.85 11.38
C GLU A 124 -13.40 11.17 9.99
N GLY A 125 -14.51 10.52 9.67
CA GLY A 125 -15.23 10.76 8.42
C GLY A 125 -16.15 11.97 8.54
N ILE A 126 -16.03 12.91 7.60
CA ILE A 126 -17.01 13.98 7.41
C ILE A 126 -17.84 13.65 6.16
N LYS A 127 -19.16 13.57 6.33
CA LYS A 127 -20.08 13.39 5.21
C LYS A 127 -20.31 14.74 4.54
N MET A 128 -19.88 14.87 3.29
CA MET A 128 -20.22 16.01 2.44
C MET A 128 -21.60 15.79 1.83
N GLU A 129 -22.56 16.68 2.11
CA GLU A 129 -23.88 16.61 1.48
C GLU A 129 -23.77 17.04 0.01
N PRO A 130 -24.33 16.28 -0.94
CA PRO A 130 -24.29 16.64 -2.35
C PRO A 130 -25.16 17.88 -2.61
N ASN A 131 -24.54 19.05 -2.70
CA ASN A 131 -25.19 20.26 -3.20
C ASN A 131 -24.96 20.35 -4.71
N PHE A 132 -25.69 19.54 -5.48
CA PHE A 132 -25.72 19.70 -6.93
C PHE A 132 -26.56 20.95 -7.25
N ILE A 133 -25.88 22.04 -7.63
CA ILE A 133 -26.54 23.12 -8.36
C ILE A 133 -26.58 22.66 -9.81
N VAL A 134 -27.76 22.21 -10.24
CA VAL A 134 -28.06 21.89 -11.65
C VAL A 134 -28.46 23.15 -12.37
#